data_AF-A0A8S9FBC1-F1
#
_entry.id   AF-A0A8S9FBC1-F1
#
_cell.length_a   1.000
_cell.length_b   1.000
_cell.length_c   1.000
_cell.angle_alpha   90.00
_cell.angle_beta   90.00
_cell.angle_gamma   90.00
#
_symmetry.space_group_name_H-M   'P 1'
#
loop_
_entity.id
_entity.type
_entity.pdbx_description
1 polymer ?
#
loop_
_entity_poly.entity_id
_entity_poly.type
_entity_poly.pdbx_seq_one_letter_code
_entity_poly.pdbx_strand_id
1 'polypeptide(L)'
;MLLSASPVPHTGVRHSTFEPLLARSSQSIASGFLRFWDSLNFKKDKEFVGITILLLDEKLNSVIHGFTPVGRANQYKPSSKADFIVKVDRFEVARCSSMYKITDHPFLIRFISLTIIDEVITGAPEINLQSKLDCSTISK
;
A
#
# COMPACT_ATOMS: atom_id res chain seq x y z
N MET A 1 -31.80 -37.19 5.19
CA MET A 1 -30.36 -36.91 5.00
C MET A 1 -30.25 -35.55 4.34
N LEU A 2 -29.77 -34.52 5.05
CA LEU A 2 -29.44 -33.21 4.48
C LEU A 2 -27.93 -33.16 4.30
N LEU A 3 -27.46 -32.93 3.07
CA LEU A 3 -26.04 -32.70 2.80
C LEU A 3 -25.64 -31.36 3.42
N SER A 4 -24.72 -31.42 4.38
CA SER A 4 -24.00 -30.25 4.89
C SER A 4 -23.06 -29.73 3.79
N ALA A 5 -23.24 -28.46 3.40
CA ALA A 5 -22.31 -27.78 2.50
C ALA A 5 -21.00 -27.49 3.24
N SER A 6 -19.87 -27.93 2.68
CA SER A 6 -18.54 -27.61 3.21
C SER A 6 -18.31 -26.09 3.25
N PRO A 7 -17.69 -25.54 4.30
CA PRO A 7 -17.37 -24.13 4.35
C PRO A 7 -16.35 -23.79 3.25
N VAL A 8 -16.63 -22.73 2.50
CA VAL A 8 -15.65 -22.12 1.58
C VAL A 8 -14.44 -21.67 2.39
N PRO A 9 -13.20 -21.97 1.98
CA PRO A 9 -12.03 -21.45 2.68
C PRO A 9 -12.00 -19.93 2.55
N HIS A 10 -12.36 -19.23 3.62
CA HIS A 10 -12.03 -17.82 3.77
C HIS A 10 -10.51 -17.75 3.84
N THR A 11 -9.87 -17.31 2.77
CA THR A 11 -8.43 -17.02 2.74
C THR A 11 -8.19 -15.86 3.70
N GLY A 12 -7.94 -16.20 4.97
CA GLY A 12 -7.65 -15.23 6.02
C GLY A 12 -6.49 -14.36 5.58
N VAL A 13 -6.75 -13.06 5.43
CA VAL A 13 -5.72 -12.05 5.19
C VAL A 13 -4.80 -12.06 6.41
N ARG A 14 -3.62 -12.66 6.28
CA ARG A 14 -2.65 -12.72 7.39
C ARG A 14 -2.10 -11.32 7.62
N HIS A 15 -2.27 -10.80 8.83
CA HIS A 15 -1.74 -9.52 9.30
C HIS A 15 -0.20 -9.51 9.32
N SER A 16 0.41 -9.29 8.16
CA SER A 16 1.86 -9.28 7.99
C SER A 16 2.36 -7.83 8.03
N THR A 17 3.24 -7.54 8.98
CA THR A 17 4.03 -6.31 9.11
C THR A 17 4.97 -6.15 7.92
N PHE A 18 5.35 -4.92 7.52
CA PHE A 18 6.26 -4.72 6.38
C PHE A 18 7.56 -5.50 6.51
N GLU A 19 8.19 -5.52 7.69
CA GLU A 19 9.49 -6.17 7.95
C GLU A 19 9.60 -7.63 7.44
N PRO A 20 8.73 -8.59 7.83
CA PRO A 20 8.78 -9.96 7.30
C PRO A 20 8.42 -10.08 5.81
N LEU A 21 7.78 -9.07 5.20
CA LEU A 21 7.39 -9.07 3.80
C LEU A 21 8.54 -8.71 2.85
N LEU A 22 9.59 -8.08 3.37
CA LEU A 22 10.78 -7.63 2.62
C LEU A 22 11.67 -8.78 2.14
N ALA A 23 11.45 -10.00 2.64
CA ALA A 23 12.27 -11.17 2.33
C ALA A 23 11.72 -12.07 1.20
N ARG A 24 10.46 -11.88 0.74
CA ARG A 24 9.88 -12.70 -0.35
C ARG A 24 9.06 -11.84 -1.31
N SER A 25 9.40 -11.86 -2.60
CA SER A 25 8.58 -11.28 -3.66
C SER A 25 7.26 -12.08 -3.81
N SER A 26 6.17 -11.42 -4.24
CA SER A 26 4.83 -12.01 -4.41
C SER A 26 4.04 -12.30 -3.12
N GLN A 27 3.98 -11.33 -2.21
CA GLN A 27 3.14 -11.39 -0.99
C GLN A 27 1.94 -10.44 -1.08
N SER A 28 1.02 -10.60 -0.12
CA SER A 28 -0.12 -9.73 0.12
C SER A 28 0.10 -8.92 1.39
N ILE A 29 -0.30 -7.65 1.38
CA ILE A 29 -0.35 -6.80 2.58
C ILE A 29 -1.74 -6.29 2.80
N ALA A 30 -2.11 -6.03 4.05
CA ALA A 30 -3.20 -5.14 4.40
C ALA A 30 -2.57 -3.90 5.04
N SER A 31 -2.94 -2.71 4.59
CA SER A 31 -2.33 -1.47 5.06
C SER A 31 -3.34 -0.32 5.00
N GLY A 32 -3.24 0.61 5.95
CA GLY A 32 -4.01 1.85 5.90
C GLY A 32 -3.55 2.73 4.74
N PHE A 33 -4.46 3.10 3.84
CA PHE A 33 -4.17 4.07 2.79
C PHE A 33 -4.17 5.48 3.39
N LEU A 34 -3.08 6.24 3.20
CA LEU A 34 -2.99 7.61 3.71
C LEU A 34 -3.31 8.64 2.63
N ARG A 35 -2.56 8.64 1.52
CA ARG A 35 -2.71 9.59 0.43
C ARG A 35 -1.96 9.13 -0.82
N PHE A 36 -2.26 9.77 -1.94
CA PHE A 36 -1.53 9.61 -3.18
C PHE A 36 -1.27 10.96 -3.84
N TRP A 37 -0.27 11.02 -4.72
CA TRP A 37 0.00 12.19 -5.56
C TRP A 37 0.75 11.79 -6.84
N ASP A 38 0.69 12.68 -7.83
CA ASP A 38 1.44 12.54 -9.06
C ASP A 38 2.94 12.76 -8.82
N SER A 39 3.74 11.78 -9.18
CA SER A 39 5.19 11.88 -9.20
C SER A 39 5.63 12.47 -10.54
N LEU A 40 6.42 13.53 -10.45
CA LEU A 40 6.88 14.32 -11.59
C LEU A 40 8.41 14.31 -11.68
N ASN A 41 8.94 14.17 -12.89
CA ASN A 41 10.37 14.33 -13.15
C ASN A 41 10.70 15.80 -13.40
N PHE A 42 11.15 16.49 -12.35
CA PHE A 42 11.52 17.90 -12.42
C PHE A 42 12.68 18.20 -13.39
N LYS A 43 13.54 17.21 -13.69
CA LYS A 43 14.64 17.38 -14.66
C LYS A 43 14.17 17.34 -16.11
N LYS A 44 12.95 16.84 -16.36
CA LYS A 44 12.37 16.67 -17.69
C LYS A 44 11.01 17.34 -17.73
N ASP A 45 11.01 18.66 -17.57
CA ASP A 45 9.82 19.52 -17.71
C ASP A 45 8.60 19.09 -16.87
N LYS A 46 8.85 18.56 -15.67
CA LYS A 46 7.82 17.99 -14.78
C LYS A 46 7.03 16.86 -15.47
N GLU A 47 7.68 16.07 -16.32
CA GLU A 47 7.09 14.89 -16.96
C GLU A 47 6.47 13.98 -15.89
N PHE A 48 5.22 13.60 -16.10
CA PHE A 48 4.54 12.64 -15.25
C PHE A 48 5.21 11.27 -15.34
N VAL A 49 5.78 10.79 -14.23
CA VAL A 49 6.49 9.51 -14.18
C VAL A 49 5.70 8.41 -13.48
N GLY A 50 4.62 8.76 -12.77
CA GLY A 50 3.82 7.79 -12.05
C GLY A 50 3.04 8.39 -10.89
N ILE A 51 2.45 7.52 -10.09
CA ILE A 51 1.72 7.88 -8.86
C ILE A 51 2.51 7.34 -7.68
N THR A 52 2.72 8.19 -6.66
CA THR A 52 3.22 7.75 -5.35
C THR A 52 2.05 7.61 -4.39
N ILE A 53 2.09 6.55 -3.58
CA ILE A 53 1.09 6.24 -2.56
C ILE A 53 1.77 6.09 -1.20
N LEU A 54 1.16 6.57 -0.13
CA LEU A 54 1.59 6.30 1.24
C LEU A 54 0.70 5.27 1.92
N LEU A 55 1.34 4.30 2.54
CA LEU A 55 0.75 3.12 3.17
C LEU A 55 1.23 3.04 4.63
N LEU A 56 0.30 2.89 5.57
CA LEU A 56 0.54 2.80 7.00
C LEU A 56 0.56 1.33 7.45
N ASP A 57 1.62 0.92 8.14
CA ASP A 57 1.64 -0.30 8.95
C ASP A 57 1.02 0.01 10.30
N GLU A 58 -0.15 -0.58 10.56
CA GLU A 58 -0.89 -0.34 11.79
C GLU A 58 -0.25 -1.00 13.01
N LYS A 59 0.53 -2.08 12.82
CA LYS A 59 1.19 -2.76 13.94
C LYS A 59 2.42 -2.01 14.42
N LEU A 60 3.12 -1.34 13.50
CA LEU A 60 4.40 -0.67 13.80
C LEU A 60 4.34 0.85 13.73
N ASN A 61 3.18 1.45 13.40
CA ASN A 61 3.06 2.89 13.11
C ASN A 61 4.13 3.37 12.11
N SER A 62 4.45 2.51 11.13
CA SER A 62 5.50 2.75 10.14
C SER A 62 4.88 3.11 8.80
N VAL A 63 5.42 4.12 8.12
CA VAL A 63 4.90 4.56 6.81
C VAL A 63 5.85 4.10 5.71
N ILE A 64 5.33 3.32 4.77
CA ILE A 64 6.03 2.95 3.54
C ILE A 64 5.39 3.67 2.35
N HIS A 65 6.20 4.01 1.35
CA HIS A 65 5.66 4.51 0.10
C HIS A 65 5.65 3.42 -0.98
N GLY A 66 4.57 3.40 -1.75
CA GLY A 66 4.40 2.63 -2.96
C GLY A 66 4.56 3.50 -4.20
N PHE A 67 5.02 2.92 -5.31
CA PHE A 67 5.20 3.61 -6.58
C PHE A 67 4.57 2.83 -7.75
N THR A 68 3.70 3.53 -8.49
CA THR A 68 3.07 3.07 -9.72
C THR A 68 3.67 3.82 -10.91
N PRO A 69 4.37 3.16 -11.85
CA PRO A 69 4.93 3.85 -13.02
C PRO A 69 3.83 4.37 -13.96
N VAL A 70 4.13 5.42 -14.73
CA VAL A 70 3.23 6.12 -15.66
C VAL A 70 2.40 5.19 -16.55
N GLY A 71 3.01 4.10 -17.06
CA GLY A 71 2.31 3.12 -17.91
C GLY A 71 1.12 2.42 -17.23
N ARG A 72 0.96 2.55 -15.91
CA ARG A 72 -0.15 1.97 -15.13
C ARG A 72 -0.88 2.95 -14.24
N ALA A 73 -0.46 4.21 -14.19
CA ALA A 73 -1.08 5.22 -13.33
C ALA A 73 -2.60 5.29 -13.50
N ASN A 74 -3.09 5.21 -14.73
CA ASN A 74 -4.52 5.27 -15.04
C ASN A 74 -5.33 4.07 -14.51
N GLN A 75 -4.68 2.94 -14.18
CA GLN A 75 -5.33 1.76 -13.62
C GLN A 75 -5.51 1.85 -12.11
N TYR A 76 -4.69 2.67 -11.45
CA TYR A 76 -4.72 2.86 -10.00
C TYR A 76 -5.12 4.29 -9.72
N LYS A 77 -6.43 4.54 -9.77
CA LYS A 77 -7.02 5.72 -9.18
C LYS A 77 -7.75 5.26 -7.93
N PRO A 78 -7.11 5.30 -6.74
CA PRO A 78 -7.80 4.97 -5.50
C PRO A 78 -9.07 5.81 -5.41
N SER A 79 -10.16 5.21 -4.91
CA SER A 79 -11.32 6.01 -4.52
C SER A 79 -10.82 7.08 -3.55
N SER A 80 -11.28 8.31 -3.68
CA SER A 80 -10.73 9.48 -2.97
C SER A 80 -10.95 9.47 -1.45
N LYS A 81 -11.42 8.36 -0.87
CA LYS A 81 -11.52 8.19 0.57
C LYS A 81 -10.13 7.92 1.14
N ALA A 82 -9.57 8.88 1.86
CA ALA A 82 -8.24 8.79 2.47
C ALA A 82 -8.20 7.88 3.72
N ASP A 83 -9.12 6.91 3.84
CA ASP A 83 -9.47 6.32 5.13
C ASP A 83 -9.77 4.82 5.12
N PHE A 84 -9.48 4.12 4.01
CA PHE A 84 -9.73 2.68 3.91
C PHE A 84 -8.45 1.84 4.01
N ILE A 85 -8.63 0.60 4.48
CA ILE A 85 -7.59 -0.42 4.44
C ILE A 85 -7.52 -0.96 3.02
N VAL A 86 -6.34 -0.89 2.42
CA VAL A 86 -6.05 -1.53 1.14
C VAL A 86 -5.38 -2.86 1.36
N LYS A 87 -5.81 -3.85 0.59
CA LYS A 87 -5.02 -5.04 0.35
C LYS A 87 -4.18 -4.82 -0.90
N VAL A 88 -2.86 -4.95 -0.81
CA VAL A 88 -1.98 -4.90 -1.98
C VAL A 88 -1.37 -6.28 -2.19
N ASP A 89 -1.69 -6.90 -3.32
CA ASP A 89 -1.20 -8.20 -3.73
C ASP A 89 -0.13 -8.06 -4.83
N ARG A 90 0.82 -9.01 -4.87
CA ARG A 90 1.75 -9.22 -6.01
C ARG A 90 2.54 -7.95 -6.36
N PHE A 91 3.30 -7.45 -5.41
CA PHE A 91 4.21 -6.32 -5.59
C PHE A 91 5.68 -6.76 -5.46
N GLU A 92 6.57 -5.88 -5.90
CA GLU A 92 8.01 -5.98 -5.66
C GLU A 92 8.43 -5.04 -4.52
N VAL A 93 9.51 -5.39 -3.83
CA VAL A 93 10.14 -4.54 -2.82
C VAL A 93 11.46 -4.04 -3.38
N ALA A 94 11.70 -2.74 -3.29
CA ALA A 94 12.97 -2.12 -3.66
C ALA A 94 13.56 -1.33 -2.48
N ARG A 95 14.89 -1.18 -2.44
CA ARG A 95 15.54 -0.28 -1.48
C ARG A 95 15.40 1.16 -1.94
N CYS A 96 15.10 2.05 -0.99
CA CYS A 96 15.09 3.49 -1.24
C CYS A 96 16.51 4.00 -1.50
N SER A 97 16.68 4.89 -2.48
CA SER A 97 17.92 5.65 -2.61
C SER A 97 17.96 6.73 -1.53
N SER A 98 19.11 6.96 -0.90
CA SER A 98 19.26 7.94 0.18
C SER A 98 19.01 9.39 -0.25
N MET A 99 19.06 9.69 -1.56
CA MET A 99 19.00 11.05 -2.11
C MET A 99 17.61 11.68 -2.06
N TYR A 100 16.54 10.87 -2.03
CA TYR A 100 15.15 11.33 -2.01
C TYR A 100 14.32 10.41 -1.12
N LYS A 101 14.22 10.75 0.17
CA LYS A 101 13.44 9.98 1.15
C LYS A 101 12.06 10.60 1.32
N ILE A 102 11.03 9.86 0.96
CA ILE A 102 9.62 10.23 1.20
C ILE A 102 9.20 9.82 2.61
N THR A 103 9.73 8.69 3.08
CA THR A 103 9.51 8.14 4.42
C THR A 103 10.84 7.64 4.97
N ASP A 104 10.93 7.48 6.29
CA ASP A 104 12.12 6.92 6.95
C ASP A 104 12.29 5.40 6.72
N HIS A 105 11.29 4.78 6.09
CA HIS A 105 11.34 3.35 5.78
C HIS A 105 12.42 3.06 4.72
N PRO A 106 13.34 2.11 4.95
CA PRO A 106 14.48 1.85 4.08
C PRO A 106 14.09 1.19 2.73
N PHE A 107 12.84 0.78 2.59
CA PHE A 107 12.30 0.12 1.41
C PHE A 107 11.05 0.82 0.90
N LEU A 108 10.74 0.59 -0.37
CA LEU A 108 9.52 1.02 -1.05
C LEU A 108 8.86 -0.16 -1.77
N ILE A 109 7.56 -0.05 -1.99
CA ILE A 109 6.78 -1.04 -2.74
C ILE A 109 6.68 -0.61 -4.20
N ARG A 110 7.12 -1.45 -5.13
CA ARG A 110 6.97 -1.24 -6.58
C ARG A 110 5.77 -2.02 -7.11
N PHE A 111 4.86 -1.32 -7.77
CA PHE A 111 3.72 -1.96 -8.42
C PHE A 111 4.11 -2.49 -9.80
N ILE A 112 3.90 -3.79 -10.00
CA ILE A 112 4.16 -4.53 -11.24
C ILE A 112 2.84 -4.83 -11.97
N SER A 113 2.90 -5.43 -13.17
CA SER A 113 1.70 -5.62 -14.01
C SER A 113 0.66 -6.49 -13.35
N LEU A 114 1.11 -7.30 -12.40
CA LEU A 114 0.28 -8.23 -11.67
C LEU A 114 -0.17 -7.67 -10.32
N THR A 115 0.21 -6.45 -9.95
CA THR A 115 -0.19 -5.87 -8.66
C THR A 115 -1.70 -5.67 -8.63
N ILE A 116 -2.34 -6.06 -7.54
CA ILE A 116 -3.79 -5.87 -7.35
C ILE A 116 -3.96 -5.08 -6.07
N ILE A 117 -4.81 -4.04 -6.12
CA ILE A 117 -5.17 -3.26 -4.95
C ILE A 117 -6.68 -3.38 -4.78
N ASP A 118 -7.08 -3.99 -3.69
CA ASP A 118 -8.49 -4.15 -3.33
C ASP A 118 -8.77 -3.36 -2.06
N GLU A 119 -9.89 -2.65 -2.02
CA GLU A 119 -10.42 -2.10 -0.78
C GLU A 119 -10.87 -3.26 0.12
N VAL A 120 -10.37 -3.32 1.36
CA VAL A 120 -10.80 -4.34 2.33
C VAL A 120 -12.05 -3.82 3.02
N ILE A 121 -13.21 -4.26 2.53
CA ILE A 121 -14.52 -3.70 2.93
C ILE A 121 -15.01 -4.22 4.30
N THR A 122 -14.50 -5.33 4.85
CA THR A 122 -15.09 -5.93 6.07
C THR A 122 -14.08 -6.65 6.98
N GLY A 123 -14.14 -6.37 8.29
CA GLY A 123 -13.47 -7.14 9.35
C GLY A 123 -11.97 -6.89 9.54
N ALA A 124 -11.46 -5.84 8.90
CA ALA A 124 -10.08 -5.43 9.02
C ALA A 124 -9.82 -4.79 10.42
N PRO A 125 -8.59 -4.89 10.95
CA PRO A 125 -8.29 -4.42 12.30
C PRO A 125 -8.63 -2.93 12.39
N GLU A 126 -9.17 -2.53 13.54
CA GLU A 126 -9.57 -1.15 13.79
C GLU A 126 -8.31 -0.28 13.70
N ILE A 127 -8.06 0.35 12.55
CA ILE A 127 -6.98 1.32 12.40
C ILE A 127 -7.20 2.32 13.51
N ASN A 128 -6.20 2.51 14.38
CA ASN A 128 -6.29 3.57 15.35
C ASN A 128 -6.37 4.89 14.56
N LEU A 129 -7.56 5.49 14.52
CA LEU A 129 -7.81 6.72 13.77
C LEU A 129 -6.83 7.83 14.21
N GLN A 130 -6.38 7.80 15.46
CA GLN A 130 -5.39 8.72 16.00
C GLN A 130 -4.01 8.55 15.37
N SER A 131 -3.48 7.31 15.24
CA SER A 131 -2.16 7.10 14.63
C SER A 131 -2.16 7.56 13.16
N LYS A 132 -3.30 7.41 12.47
CA LYS A 132 -3.49 7.90 11.11
C LYS A 132 -3.52 9.43 11.02
N LEU A 133 -4.22 10.11 11.95
CA LEU A 133 -4.26 11.57 12.03
C LEU A 133 -2.87 12.15 12.32
N ASP A 134 -2.13 11.53 13.22
CA ASP A 134 -0.78 11.96 13.58
C ASP A 134 0.15 11.84 12.35
N CYS A 135 0.11 10.72 11.62
CA CYS A 135 0.89 10.53 10.39
C CYS A 135 0.47 11.44 9.22
N SER A 136 -0.83 11.75 9.09
CA SER A 136 -1.33 12.66 8.05
C SER A 136 -0.86 14.11 8.28
N THR A 137 -0.72 14.52 9.54
CA THR A 137 -0.30 15.87 9.92
C THR A 137 1.21 16.10 9.68
N ILE A 138 2.02 15.05 9.71
CA ILE A 138 3.48 15.08 9.47
C ILE A 138 3.83 15.32 7.99
N SER A 139 2.88 15.13 7.06
CA SER A 139 3.12 15.21 5.60
C SER A 139 2.67 16.54 4.96
N LYS A 140 2.52 17.62 5.75
CA LYS A 140 2.21 18.96 5.25
C LYS A 140 3.45 19.72 4.78
#